data_AF-A0A5E4E7M5-F1
#
_entry.id   AF-A0A5E4E7M5-F1
#
_cell.length_a   1.000
_cell.length_b   1.000
_cell.length_c   1.000
_cell.angle_alpha   90.00
_cell.angle_beta   90.00
_cell.angle_gamma   90.00
#
_symmetry.space_group_name_H-M   'P 1'
#
loop_
_entity.id
_entity.type
_entity.pdbx_description
1 polymer ?
#
loop_
_entity_poly.entity_id
_entity_poly.type
_entity_poly.pdbx_seq_one_letter_code
_entity_poly.pdbx_strand_id
1 'polypeptide(L)'
;MTYGLPLNGDGDEKCLSMLKAVEETISRQLRACKAPSSKTRVLEDLVPLQNNVEFEEGYCKALLCRLRFRKHFYHVLTSMRRPQGRGLELARKHIASCISELKCILNSSEFLRSSTLVTHEGSIEDKTTASGRQPIGFDASLNCRLSAPTPPRAIKILSWKKAVEYFMKLLQDLDVICSYPLDPSLESVLHFVVEFQKSQPDLVARAHLQRLLVQDGKLYGRDPVFAVITRAAALRDNTRNHDIQKKESIVQLGQLVINLLKILCTNGAWQRRKLGKILQDWRVVYVQLEMAFRKEFGEKANISNDENVGVKLFQHILVWVEEQTYWIAFRFLILGFELELYSESEYCMVYWYIYVVLIKLAEKTNLKTVVSNGSGKRRGKKKRDSVKDVARDYQIPPSVLFLQCQICLAEGLTMMLAALRNDCMMAQNPSPFNTEHERFIQHFELLQKACIPDHVSFPLFMESTTRARLSNLVMYDYFKDAQRITKEVKGSFSSDPEKLAELRRLEQVAEHNSIALNVISRAGALDPSLKVSFEFNHHPCFATAVVKRC
;
A
#
# COMPACT_ATOMS: atom_id res chain seq x y z
N MET A 1 15.68 20.00 -3.50
CA MET A 1 16.85 20.83 -3.86
C MET A 1 16.49 22.27 -3.62
N THR A 2 17.16 22.96 -2.71
CA THR A 2 16.90 24.37 -2.35
C THR A 2 17.70 25.36 -3.20
N TYR A 3 18.12 24.99 -4.42
CA TYR A 3 19.01 25.82 -5.26
C TYR A 3 20.25 26.35 -4.52
N GLY A 4 20.77 25.57 -3.56
CA GLY A 4 21.91 25.99 -2.73
C GLY A 4 21.60 27.05 -1.68
N LEU A 5 20.34 27.45 -1.47
CA LEU A 5 19.95 28.38 -0.42
C LEU A 5 20.14 27.73 0.97
N PRO A 6 21.03 28.28 1.82
CA PRO A 6 21.22 27.82 3.19
C PRO A 6 20.12 28.44 4.05
N LEU A 7 18.94 27.80 4.08
CA LEU A 7 17.88 28.17 5.00
C LEU A 7 18.24 27.62 6.39
N ASN A 8 18.73 28.48 7.28
CA ASN A 8 18.88 28.16 8.70
C ASN A 8 17.47 27.98 9.31
N GLY A 9 17.26 26.92 10.11
CA GLY A 9 15.95 26.54 10.65
C GLY A 9 15.36 27.48 11.72
N ASP A 10 15.97 28.63 11.96
CA ASP A 10 15.50 29.62 12.94
C ASP A 10 14.46 30.55 12.29
N GLY A 11 13.24 30.58 12.84
CA GLY A 11 12.19 31.54 12.42
C GLY A 11 10.76 31.02 12.43
N ASP A 12 10.54 29.72 12.60
CA ASP A 12 9.22 29.09 12.55
C ASP A 12 8.24 29.64 13.61
N GLU A 13 8.70 29.91 14.83
CA GLU A 13 7.85 30.47 15.90
C GLU A 13 7.41 31.91 15.61
N LYS A 14 8.30 32.72 15.00
CA LYS A 14 7.97 34.10 14.59
C LYS A 14 6.92 34.12 13.47
N CYS A 15 6.94 33.14 12.58
CA CYS A 15 5.95 33.03 11.51
C CYS A 15 4.54 32.81 12.09
N LEU A 16 4.38 31.93 13.07
CA LEU A 16 3.10 31.69 13.73
C LEU A 16 2.57 32.92 14.49
N SER A 17 3.44 33.62 15.24
CA SER A 17 3.03 34.82 15.96
C SER A 17 2.59 35.94 15.00
N MET A 18 3.30 36.10 13.88
CA MET A 18 2.91 37.04 12.82
C MET A 18 1.59 36.67 12.17
N LEU A 19 1.38 35.39 11.81
CA LEU A 19 0.11 34.93 11.23
C LEU A 19 -1.07 35.20 12.17
N LYS A 20 -0.87 34.97 13.48
CA LYS A 20 -1.89 35.23 14.51
C LYS A 20 -2.23 36.72 14.62
N ALA A 21 -1.22 37.60 14.66
CA ALA A 21 -1.43 39.05 14.73
C ALA A 21 -2.19 39.60 13.50
N VAL A 22 -1.86 39.10 12.30
CA VAL A 22 -2.56 39.47 11.06
C VAL A 22 -3.99 38.94 11.06
N GLU A 23 -4.22 37.69 11.50
CA GLU A 23 -5.56 37.12 11.63
C GLU A 23 -6.44 37.92 12.60
N GLU A 24 -5.90 38.33 13.76
CA GLU A 24 -6.62 39.12 14.75
C GLU A 24 -6.99 40.51 14.21
N THR A 25 -6.09 41.13 13.45
CA THR A 25 -6.33 42.44 12.80
C THR A 25 -7.46 42.36 11.78
N ILE A 26 -7.42 41.40 10.86
CA ILE A 26 -8.49 41.22 9.87
C ILE A 26 -9.79 40.75 10.53
N SER A 27 -9.72 39.99 11.63
CA SER A 27 -10.91 39.62 12.40
C SER A 27 -11.56 40.81 13.12
N ARG A 28 -10.79 41.81 13.55
CA ARG A 28 -11.33 43.09 14.05
C ARG A 28 -12.00 43.86 12.93
N GLN A 29 -11.37 43.94 11.76
CA GLN A 29 -11.92 44.59 10.57
C GLN A 29 -13.24 43.95 10.11
N LEU A 30 -13.31 42.62 10.01
CA LEU A 30 -14.54 41.92 9.67
C LEU A 30 -15.67 42.18 10.67
N ARG A 31 -15.36 42.28 11.97
CA ARG A 31 -16.35 42.62 12.99
C ARG A 31 -16.84 44.07 12.85
N ALA A 32 -15.94 44.98 12.49
CA ALA A 32 -16.28 46.38 12.24
C ALA A 32 -17.20 46.52 11.01
N CYS A 33 -16.95 45.80 9.91
CA CYS A 33 -17.83 45.79 8.74
C CYS A 33 -19.25 45.30 9.03
N LYS A 34 -19.42 44.44 10.04
CA LYS A 34 -20.72 43.87 10.44
C LYS A 34 -21.45 44.70 11.51
N ALA A 35 -20.80 45.71 12.08
CA ALA A 35 -21.40 46.51 13.14
C ALA A 35 -22.43 47.50 12.56
N PRO A 36 -23.58 47.71 13.22
CA PRO A 36 -24.55 48.71 12.79
C PRO A 36 -23.94 50.13 12.84
N SER A 37 -24.36 50.99 11.90
CA SER A 37 -23.81 52.31 11.57
C SER A 37 -23.67 53.32 12.73
N SER A 38 -24.21 53.03 13.91
CA SER A 38 -24.15 53.87 15.11
C SER A 38 -22.90 53.68 15.97
N LYS A 39 -22.02 52.71 15.68
CA LYS A 39 -20.78 52.44 16.44
C LYS A 39 -19.47 52.67 15.66
N THR A 40 -19.53 53.36 14.53
CA THR A 40 -18.43 53.55 13.55
C THR A 40 -17.28 54.46 14.05
N ARG A 41 -17.28 54.91 15.31
CA ARG A 41 -16.24 55.81 15.85
C ARG A 41 -14.92 55.14 16.24
N VAL A 42 -14.80 53.80 16.16
CA VAL A 42 -13.56 53.06 16.50
C VAL A 42 -12.71 52.72 15.25
N LEU A 43 -12.96 53.38 14.12
CA LEU A 43 -12.45 52.97 12.80
C LEU A 43 -11.18 53.69 12.30
N GLU A 44 -10.57 54.59 13.08
CA GLU A 44 -9.45 55.42 12.58
C GLU A 44 -8.13 54.65 12.37
N ASP A 45 -7.96 53.48 12.99
CA ASP A 45 -6.71 52.68 12.91
C ASP A 45 -6.76 51.51 11.89
N LEU A 46 -7.86 51.31 11.17
CA LEU A 46 -8.02 50.17 10.26
C LEU A 46 -7.94 50.59 8.79
N VAL A 47 -6.88 50.16 8.11
CA VAL A 47 -6.69 50.37 6.67
C VAL A 47 -7.59 49.40 5.88
N PRO A 48 -8.52 49.90 5.03
CA PRO A 48 -9.35 49.04 4.17
C PRO A 48 -8.49 48.13 3.29
N LEU A 49 -8.94 46.89 3.07
CA LEU A 49 -8.23 45.94 2.19
C LEU A 49 -8.37 46.31 0.71
N GLN A 50 -9.36 47.13 0.37
CA GLN A 50 -9.70 47.52 -0.99
C GLN A 50 -10.52 48.82 -1.00
N ASN A 51 -10.72 49.40 -2.20
CA ASN A 51 -11.24 50.78 -2.35
C ASN A 51 -12.77 50.92 -2.20
N ASN A 52 -13.56 49.89 -2.51
CA ASN A 52 -15.02 49.87 -2.47
C ASN A 52 -15.57 49.18 -1.21
N VAL A 53 -16.02 49.96 -0.23
CA VAL A 53 -16.51 49.51 1.08
C VAL A 53 -17.52 48.34 1.03
N GLU A 54 -18.36 48.23 0.00
CA GLU A 54 -19.35 47.15 -0.13
C GLU A 54 -18.73 45.75 -0.25
N PHE A 55 -17.52 45.65 -0.78
CA PHE A 55 -16.82 44.38 -0.94
C PHE A 55 -15.94 44.03 0.27
N GLU A 56 -15.79 44.93 1.24
CA GLU A 56 -14.82 44.79 2.34
C GLU A 56 -15.07 43.54 3.18
N GLU A 57 -16.33 43.24 3.48
CA GLU A 57 -16.70 42.04 4.24
C GLU A 57 -16.28 40.76 3.51
N GLY A 58 -16.50 40.71 2.19
CA GLY A 58 -16.15 39.55 1.37
C GLY A 58 -14.64 39.35 1.25
N TYR A 59 -13.87 40.43 1.08
CA TYR A 59 -12.40 40.38 1.08
C TYR A 59 -11.84 39.93 2.43
N CYS A 60 -12.37 40.46 3.54
CA CYS A 60 -12.00 40.03 4.88
C CYS A 60 -12.25 38.54 5.09
N LYS A 61 -13.44 38.03 4.74
CA LYS A 61 -13.77 36.59 4.82
C LYS A 61 -12.82 35.75 3.98
N ALA A 62 -12.57 36.15 2.74
CA ALA A 62 -11.72 35.43 1.80
C ALA A 62 -10.25 35.43 2.23
N LEU A 63 -9.76 36.48 2.89
CA LEU A 63 -8.39 36.52 3.40
C LEU A 63 -8.24 35.71 4.71
N LEU A 64 -9.22 35.82 5.62
CA LEU A 64 -9.22 35.09 6.88
C LEU A 64 -9.17 33.57 6.70
N CYS A 65 -9.99 33.02 5.80
CA CYS A 65 -9.98 31.57 5.58
C CYS A 65 -8.62 31.08 5.06
N ARG A 66 -7.94 31.86 4.20
CA ARG A 66 -6.58 31.57 3.70
C ARG A 66 -5.52 31.65 4.80
N LEU A 67 -5.63 32.60 5.72
CA LEU A 67 -4.69 32.72 6.85
C LEU A 67 -4.89 31.59 7.86
N ARG A 68 -6.15 31.31 8.23
CA ARG A 68 -6.51 30.22 9.15
C ARG A 68 -6.11 28.87 8.59
N PHE A 69 -6.35 28.63 7.30
CA PHE A 69 -5.87 27.43 6.62
C PHE A 69 -4.37 27.24 6.78
N ARG A 70 -3.54 28.27 6.51
CA ARG A 70 -2.08 28.18 6.65
C ARG A 70 -1.65 27.92 8.10
N LYS A 71 -2.25 28.62 9.06
CA LYS A 71 -2.01 28.42 10.49
C LYS A 71 -2.33 26.98 10.92
N HIS A 72 -3.53 26.49 10.58
CA HIS A 72 -3.93 25.12 10.89
C HIS A 72 -3.06 24.09 10.18
N PHE A 73 -2.70 24.31 8.91
CA PHE A 73 -1.85 23.41 8.15
C PHE A 73 -0.45 23.30 8.77
N TYR A 74 0.13 24.42 9.21
CA TYR A 74 1.36 24.40 9.98
C TYR A 74 1.22 23.58 11.28
N HIS A 75 0.12 23.73 12.00
CA HIS A 75 -0.16 22.93 13.20
C HIS A 75 -0.35 21.44 12.90
N VAL A 76 -0.92 21.06 11.75
CA VAL A 76 -0.95 19.66 11.29
C VAL A 76 0.47 19.12 11.16
N LEU A 77 1.32 19.81 10.40
CA LEU A 77 2.70 19.37 10.13
C LEU A 77 3.54 19.26 11.41
N THR A 78 3.43 20.24 12.32
CA THR A 78 4.17 20.22 13.60
C THR A 78 3.63 19.18 14.58
N SER A 79 2.31 18.97 14.63
CA SER A 79 1.70 17.95 15.48
C SER A 79 2.09 16.54 15.02
N MET A 80 2.07 16.27 13.72
CA MET A 80 2.50 14.98 13.16
C MET A 80 4.00 14.70 13.34
N ARG A 81 4.83 15.74 13.51
CA ARG A 81 6.28 15.59 13.80
C ARG A 81 6.56 15.18 15.24
N ARG A 82 5.58 15.26 16.15
CA ARG A 82 5.79 14.90 17.56
C ARG A 82 6.16 13.42 17.67
N PRO A 83 7.16 13.08 18.50
CA PRO A 83 7.64 11.71 18.61
C PRO A 83 6.54 10.78 19.10
N GLN A 84 6.59 9.53 18.66
CA GLN A 84 5.69 8.47 19.12
C GLN A 84 4.21 8.74 18.83
N GLY A 85 3.89 9.54 17.81
CA GLY A 85 2.51 9.83 17.43
C GLY A 85 1.69 10.61 18.48
N ARG A 86 2.34 11.23 19.47
CA ARG A 86 1.66 11.99 20.54
C ARG A 86 0.87 13.21 20.06
N GLY A 87 1.06 13.64 18.81
CA GLY A 87 0.33 14.76 18.22
C GLY A 87 -0.76 14.37 17.22
N LEU A 88 -1.03 13.08 16.98
CA LEU A 88 -1.96 12.68 15.91
C LEU A 88 -3.39 13.15 16.15
N GLU A 89 -3.93 13.03 17.37
CA GLU A 89 -5.28 13.53 17.69
C GLU A 89 -5.41 15.04 17.49
N LEU A 90 -4.39 15.80 17.89
CA LEU A 90 -4.35 17.24 17.68
C LEU A 90 -4.23 17.58 16.19
N ALA A 91 -3.44 16.81 15.44
CA ALA A 91 -3.35 16.94 13.98
C ALA A 91 -4.72 16.73 13.34
N ARG A 92 -5.50 15.72 13.74
CA ARG A 92 -6.86 15.48 13.22
C ARG A 92 -7.79 16.67 13.44
N LYS A 93 -7.76 17.27 14.63
CA LYS A 93 -8.54 18.49 14.93
C LYS A 93 -8.18 19.62 13.97
N HIS A 94 -6.88 19.84 13.72
CA HIS A 94 -6.43 20.84 12.77
C HIS A 94 -6.71 20.49 11.31
N ILE A 95 -6.68 19.21 10.93
CA ILE A 95 -7.08 18.74 9.59
C ILE A 95 -8.55 19.07 9.34
N ALA A 96 -9.43 18.80 10.30
CA ALA A 96 -10.85 19.16 10.20
C ALA A 96 -11.04 20.67 10.00
N SER A 97 -10.31 21.50 10.77
CA SER A 97 -10.30 22.95 10.58
C SER A 97 -9.77 23.34 9.19
N CYS A 98 -8.68 22.74 8.71
CA CYS A 98 -8.16 22.98 7.37
C CYS A 98 -9.18 22.65 6.28
N ILE A 99 -9.87 21.52 6.37
CA ILE A 99 -10.90 21.11 5.39
C ILE A 99 -12.04 22.12 5.38
N SER A 100 -12.49 22.58 6.55
CA SER A 100 -13.52 23.62 6.66
C SER A 100 -13.06 24.93 6.01
N GLU A 101 -11.86 25.40 6.32
CA GLU A 101 -11.31 26.63 5.74
C GLU A 101 -11.09 26.49 4.23
N LEU A 102 -10.69 25.31 3.74
CA LEU A 102 -10.49 25.04 2.32
C LEU A 102 -11.80 25.09 1.53
N LYS A 103 -12.93 24.64 2.12
CA LYS A 103 -14.27 24.84 1.55
C LYS A 103 -14.62 26.33 1.47
N CYS A 104 -14.35 27.11 2.51
CA CYS A 104 -14.53 28.57 2.48
C CYS A 104 -13.67 29.23 1.40
N ILE A 105 -12.43 28.77 1.23
CA ILE A 105 -11.51 29.23 0.18
C ILE A 105 -12.08 28.94 -1.21
N LEU A 106 -12.60 27.73 -1.45
CA LEU A 106 -13.22 27.37 -2.72
C LEU A 106 -14.43 28.25 -3.03
N ASN A 107 -15.34 28.40 -2.07
CA ASN A 107 -16.57 29.19 -2.21
C ASN A 107 -16.27 30.70 -2.39
N SER A 108 -15.14 31.20 -1.87
CA SER A 108 -14.75 32.60 -2.07
C SER A 108 -14.46 32.95 -3.54
N SER A 109 -14.27 31.97 -4.42
CA SER A 109 -13.93 32.22 -5.82
C SER A 109 -15.04 32.91 -6.60
N GLU A 110 -16.31 32.61 -6.34
CA GLU A 110 -17.45 33.26 -7.00
C GLU A 110 -17.49 34.75 -6.70
N PHE A 111 -17.42 35.11 -5.42
CA PHE A 111 -17.31 36.49 -4.96
C PHE A 111 -16.10 37.23 -5.56
N LEU A 112 -14.93 36.60 -5.56
CA LEU A 112 -13.72 37.23 -6.07
C LEU A 112 -13.79 37.47 -7.59
N ARG A 113 -14.50 36.62 -8.33
CA ARG A 113 -14.74 36.79 -9.77
C ARG A 113 -15.78 37.86 -10.05
N SER A 114 -16.88 37.93 -9.29
CA SER A 114 -17.90 38.97 -9.48
C SER A 114 -17.36 40.38 -9.20
N SER A 115 -16.35 40.50 -8.34
CA SER A 115 -15.66 41.77 -8.10
C SER A 115 -14.72 42.21 -9.24
N THR A 116 -14.49 41.35 -10.25
CA THR A 116 -13.59 41.63 -11.38
C THR A 116 -14.35 41.81 -12.69
N LEU A 117 -14.39 43.04 -13.20
CA LEU A 117 -15.04 43.46 -14.47
C LEU A 117 -14.36 42.93 -15.75
N VAL A 118 -13.44 41.97 -15.68
CA VAL A 118 -12.60 41.59 -16.83
C VAL A 118 -13.02 40.25 -17.42
N THR A 119 -13.71 40.32 -18.55
CA THR A 119 -14.04 39.20 -19.45
C THR A 119 -12.78 38.76 -20.20
N HIS A 120 -11.93 37.93 -19.58
CA HIS A 120 -10.86 37.26 -20.30
C HIS A 120 -11.37 35.96 -20.94
N GLU A 121 -11.21 35.83 -22.26
CA GLU A 121 -11.54 34.69 -23.13
C GLU A 121 -10.66 33.44 -22.91
N GLY A 122 -10.38 33.09 -21.64
CA GLY A 122 -9.70 31.86 -21.28
C GLY A 122 -10.67 30.83 -20.71
N SER A 123 -10.43 29.54 -20.97
CA SER A 123 -11.16 28.46 -20.30
C SER A 123 -11.17 28.69 -18.79
N ILE A 124 -12.34 28.57 -18.15
CA ILE A 124 -12.50 28.82 -16.71
C ILE A 124 -11.63 27.86 -15.87
N GLU A 125 -11.28 26.70 -16.42
CA GLU A 125 -10.55 25.63 -15.75
C GLU A 125 -9.03 25.88 -15.64
N ASP A 126 -8.46 26.73 -16.51
CA ASP A 126 -7.01 26.99 -16.55
C ASP A 126 -6.56 28.17 -15.68
N LYS A 127 -7.50 28.90 -15.07
CA LYS A 127 -7.19 30.07 -14.23
C LYS A 127 -6.42 29.65 -12.97
N THR A 128 -5.29 30.31 -12.70
CA THR A 128 -4.36 29.98 -11.61
C THR A 128 -4.70 30.64 -10.27
N THR A 129 -5.59 31.63 -10.26
CA THR A 129 -6.08 32.29 -9.04
C THR A 129 -7.61 32.25 -8.94
N ALA A 130 -8.12 32.38 -7.70
CA ALA A 130 -9.56 32.41 -7.44
C ALA A 130 -10.27 33.55 -8.20
N SER A 131 -9.65 34.73 -8.25
CA SER A 131 -10.14 35.91 -8.97
C SER A 131 -10.04 35.81 -10.50
N GLY A 132 -9.23 34.88 -11.02
CA GLY A 132 -8.91 34.80 -12.44
C GLY A 132 -7.82 35.77 -12.92
N ARG A 133 -7.30 36.64 -12.05
CA ARG A 133 -6.12 37.48 -12.34
C ARG A 133 -4.85 36.64 -12.37
N GLN A 134 -3.80 37.19 -13.00
CA GLN A 134 -2.47 36.58 -12.94
C GLN A 134 -1.91 36.53 -11.51
N PRO A 135 -1.20 35.45 -11.15
CA PRO A 135 -0.64 35.29 -9.82
C PRO A 135 0.53 36.25 -9.63
N ILE A 136 0.41 37.15 -8.65
CA ILE A 136 1.45 38.14 -8.35
C ILE A 136 2.71 37.42 -7.85
N GLY A 137 3.87 37.78 -8.42
CA GLY A 137 5.17 37.25 -8.00
C GLY A 137 5.50 35.83 -8.49
N PHE A 138 4.64 35.22 -9.32
CA PHE A 138 4.92 33.92 -9.94
C PHE A 138 5.26 34.11 -11.42
N ASP A 139 6.50 33.80 -11.79
CA ASP A 139 6.97 33.81 -13.18
C ASP A 139 7.43 32.41 -13.59
N ALA A 140 6.71 31.79 -14.53
CA ALA A 140 7.01 30.45 -15.04
C ALA A 140 8.37 30.37 -15.77
N SER A 141 8.93 31.51 -16.20
CA SER A 141 10.22 31.62 -16.89
C SER A 141 11.42 31.78 -15.95
N LEU A 142 11.19 31.92 -14.64
CA LEU A 142 12.26 32.17 -13.66
C LEU A 142 13.33 31.05 -13.65
N ASN A 143 12.90 29.79 -13.82
CA ASN A 143 13.82 28.65 -13.93
C ASN A 143 14.69 28.68 -15.19
N CYS A 144 14.21 29.28 -16.29
CA CYS A 144 14.97 29.42 -17.53
C CYS A 144 16.16 30.38 -17.38
N ARG A 145 16.06 31.34 -16.44
CA ARG A 145 17.04 32.42 -16.27
C ARG A 145 18.12 32.12 -15.23
N LEU A 146 17.86 31.24 -14.26
CA LEU A 146 18.71 31.05 -13.08
C LEU A 146 19.35 29.65 -12.93
N SER A 147 19.10 28.71 -13.85
CA SER A 147 19.51 27.31 -13.70
C SER A 147 20.61 26.90 -14.68
N ALA A 148 21.87 27.32 -14.48
CA ALA A 148 23.01 26.67 -15.16
C ALA A 148 23.46 25.46 -14.31
N PRO A 149 23.35 24.19 -14.75
CA PRO A 149 23.52 23.70 -16.13
C PRO A 149 22.35 22.84 -16.66
N THR A 150 21.12 23.06 -16.19
CA THR A 150 19.97 22.23 -16.61
C THR A 150 19.20 22.88 -17.75
N PRO A 151 18.74 22.11 -18.77
CA PRO A 151 17.86 22.64 -19.81
C PRO A 151 16.68 23.42 -19.20
N PRO A 152 16.25 24.54 -19.82
CA PRO A 152 15.12 25.34 -19.35
C PRO A 152 13.88 24.46 -19.14
N ARG A 153 13.32 24.47 -17.93
CA ARG A 153 12.08 23.76 -17.62
C ARG A 153 10.95 24.77 -17.49
N ALA A 154 9.96 24.68 -18.36
CA ALA A 154 8.72 25.43 -18.21
C ALA A 154 7.99 24.95 -16.93
N ILE A 155 7.79 25.85 -15.97
CA ILE A 155 6.98 25.54 -14.79
C ILE A 155 5.51 25.74 -15.16
N LYS A 156 4.74 24.65 -15.22
CA LYS A 156 3.27 24.77 -15.33
C LYS A 156 2.70 25.12 -13.95
N ILE A 157 2.21 26.34 -13.81
CA ILE A 157 1.48 26.76 -12.61
C ILE A 157 0.15 25.98 -12.57
N LEU A 158 -0.15 25.36 -11.43
CA LEU A 158 -1.41 24.64 -11.24
C LEU A 158 -2.60 25.60 -11.34
N SER A 159 -3.71 25.13 -11.91
CA SER A 159 -4.95 25.89 -11.86
C SER A 159 -5.46 25.96 -10.42
N TRP A 160 -6.26 26.99 -10.14
CA TRP A 160 -6.84 27.24 -8.82
C TRP A 160 -7.61 26.01 -8.30
N LYS A 161 -8.44 25.41 -9.16
CA LYS A 161 -9.25 24.24 -8.83
C LYS A 161 -8.35 23.05 -8.45
N LYS A 162 -7.35 22.74 -9.28
CA LYS A 162 -6.39 21.66 -9.03
C LYS A 162 -5.57 21.89 -7.75
N ALA A 163 -5.21 23.12 -7.45
CA ALA A 163 -4.49 23.44 -6.21
C ALA A 163 -5.34 23.19 -4.96
N VAL A 164 -6.64 23.54 -4.99
CA VAL A 164 -7.57 23.26 -3.90
C VAL A 164 -7.81 21.75 -3.77
N GLU A 165 -8.05 21.05 -4.87
CA GLU A 165 -8.22 19.59 -4.91
C GLU A 165 -7.00 18.85 -4.35
N TYR A 166 -5.80 19.30 -4.70
CA TYR A 166 -4.54 18.76 -4.17
C TYR A 166 -4.49 18.85 -2.63
N PHE A 167 -4.75 20.02 -2.05
CA PHE A 167 -4.74 20.17 -0.60
C PHE A 167 -5.86 19.38 0.08
N MET A 168 -7.03 19.26 -0.54
CA MET A 168 -8.12 18.44 -0.02
C MET A 168 -7.71 16.97 0.06
N LYS A 169 -7.17 16.43 -1.04
CA LYS A 169 -6.65 15.06 -1.09
C LYS A 169 -5.55 14.84 -0.07
N LEU A 170 -4.57 15.75 0.00
CA LEU A 170 -3.49 15.68 0.98
C LEU A 170 -4.02 15.62 2.41
N LEU A 171 -4.98 16.47 2.77
CA LEU A 171 -5.55 16.48 4.12
C LEU A 171 -6.31 15.20 4.45
N GLN A 172 -7.04 14.63 3.48
CA GLN A 172 -7.70 13.34 3.65
C GLN A 172 -6.68 12.21 3.85
N ASP A 173 -5.63 12.16 3.02
CA ASP A 173 -4.54 11.19 3.15
C ASP A 173 -3.84 11.31 4.52
N LEU A 174 -3.62 12.53 5.02
CA LEU A 174 -3.05 12.77 6.35
C LEU A 174 -4.01 12.37 7.48
N ASP A 175 -5.33 12.54 7.34
CA ASP A 175 -6.30 12.10 8.36
C ASP A 175 -6.32 10.57 8.47
N VAL A 176 -6.26 9.86 7.33
CA VAL A 176 -6.13 8.39 7.32
C VAL A 176 -4.91 7.96 8.12
N ILE A 177 -3.74 8.57 7.88
CA ILE A 177 -2.51 8.30 8.64
C ILE A 177 -2.70 8.58 10.14
N CYS A 178 -3.33 9.71 10.49
CA CYS A 178 -3.53 10.10 11.89
C CYS A 178 -4.61 9.29 12.62
N SER A 179 -5.51 8.64 11.90
CA SER A 179 -6.60 7.84 12.47
C SER A 179 -6.19 6.38 12.76
N TYR A 180 -5.09 5.92 12.17
CA TYR A 180 -4.63 4.55 12.33
C TYR A 180 -4.07 4.31 13.75
N PRO A 181 -4.42 3.19 14.42
CA PRO A 181 -3.93 2.88 15.76
C PRO A 181 -2.40 2.75 15.81
N LEU A 182 -1.82 3.03 16.98
CA LEU A 182 -0.36 3.06 17.21
C LEU A 182 0.17 1.82 17.96
N ASP A 183 -0.70 0.85 18.22
CA ASP A 183 -0.41 -0.48 18.76
C ASP A 183 -0.79 -1.67 17.83
N PRO A 184 -0.69 -1.54 16.48
CA PRO A 184 -1.00 -2.62 15.55
C PRO A 184 0.09 -3.72 15.55
N SER A 185 -0.30 -4.93 15.16
CA SER A 185 0.66 -5.98 14.79
C SER A 185 1.47 -5.56 13.56
N LEU A 186 2.67 -6.15 13.35
CA LEU A 186 3.46 -5.85 12.15
C LEU A 186 2.71 -6.20 10.87
N GLU A 187 1.99 -7.33 10.86
CA GLU A 187 1.14 -7.77 9.75
C GLU A 187 0.05 -6.73 9.44
N SER A 188 -0.60 -6.18 10.48
CA SER A 188 -1.58 -5.10 10.32
C SER A 188 -0.96 -3.84 9.74
N VAL A 189 0.26 -3.47 10.15
CA VAL A 189 0.99 -2.33 9.59
C VAL A 189 1.30 -2.54 8.12
N LEU A 190 1.85 -3.72 7.75
CA LEU A 190 2.18 -4.04 6.36
C LEU A 190 0.94 -3.97 5.47
N HIS A 191 -0.18 -4.55 5.93
CA HIS A 191 -1.46 -4.48 5.23
C HIS A 191 -1.95 -3.03 5.07
N PHE A 192 -1.96 -2.26 6.16
CA PHE A 192 -2.36 -0.85 6.14
C PHE A 192 -1.54 -0.03 5.14
N VAL A 193 -0.21 -0.21 5.12
CA VAL A 193 0.63 0.52 4.16
C VAL A 193 0.28 0.13 2.73
N VAL A 194 0.07 -1.15 2.44
CA VAL A 194 -0.33 -1.61 1.09
C VAL A 194 -1.68 -1.03 0.69
N GLU A 195 -2.69 -1.07 1.56
CA GLU A 195 -4.01 -0.50 1.28
C GLU A 195 -3.96 1.02 1.12
N PHE A 196 -3.19 1.71 1.97
CA PHE A 196 -2.97 3.15 1.85
C PHE A 196 -2.35 3.52 0.50
N GLN A 197 -1.52 2.67 -0.11
CA GLN A 197 -0.97 2.95 -1.44
C GLN A 197 -2.00 2.83 -2.57
N LYS A 198 -3.08 2.06 -2.38
CA LYS A 198 -4.16 1.93 -3.38
C LYS A 198 -4.94 3.23 -3.57
N SER A 199 -4.95 4.13 -2.57
CA SER A 199 -5.52 5.48 -2.72
C SER A 199 -4.61 6.46 -3.49
N GLN A 200 -3.48 5.97 -4.01
CA GLN A 200 -2.45 6.74 -4.72
C GLN A 200 -2.03 8.00 -3.96
N PRO A 201 -1.52 7.88 -2.73
CA PRO A 201 -1.15 9.01 -1.89
C PRO A 201 0.05 9.78 -2.47
N ASP A 202 0.00 11.10 -2.34
CA ASP A 202 1.06 11.97 -2.84
C ASP A 202 2.35 11.84 -2.03
N LEU A 203 3.45 12.37 -2.59
CA LEU A 203 4.78 12.30 -1.98
C LEU A 203 4.80 12.78 -0.52
N VAL A 204 4.08 13.87 -0.22
CA VAL A 204 4.06 14.47 1.12
C VAL A 204 3.42 13.51 2.12
N ALA A 205 2.23 12.97 1.81
CA ALA A 205 1.55 12.00 2.66
C ALA A 205 2.40 10.74 2.87
N ARG A 206 2.98 10.20 1.80
CA ARG A 206 3.90 9.04 1.86
C ARG A 206 5.13 9.29 2.74
N ALA A 207 5.72 10.48 2.65
CA ALA A 207 6.87 10.85 3.49
C ALA A 207 6.47 10.97 4.97
N HIS A 208 5.29 11.52 5.27
CA HIS A 208 4.77 11.57 6.63
C HIS A 208 4.49 10.18 7.20
N LEU A 209 3.88 9.28 6.41
CA LEU A 209 3.66 7.89 6.82
C LEU A 209 4.99 7.19 7.11
N GLN A 210 5.96 7.28 6.21
CA GLN A 210 7.27 6.67 6.40
C GLN A 210 7.97 7.15 7.67
N ARG A 211 7.94 8.47 7.93
CA ARG A 211 8.51 9.08 9.14
C ARG A 211 7.74 8.71 10.41
N LEU A 212 6.43 8.49 10.32
CA LEU A 212 5.65 8.00 11.46
C LEU A 212 6.03 6.57 11.80
N LEU A 213 6.11 5.69 10.79
CA LEU A 213 6.38 4.27 10.98
C LEU A 213 7.81 4.00 11.48
N VAL A 214 8.81 4.71 10.96
CA VAL A 214 10.21 4.47 11.28
C VAL A 214 10.82 5.71 11.93
N GLN A 215 11.09 5.62 13.24
CA GLN A 215 11.78 6.65 14.03
C GLN A 215 12.87 6.00 14.86
N ASP A 216 14.11 6.48 14.76
CA ASP A 216 15.27 6.02 15.55
C ASP A 216 15.45 4.48 15.57
N GLY A 217 15.20 3.82 14.43
CA GLY A 217 15.31 2.37 14.30
C GLY A 217 14.22 1.58 15.06
N LYS A 218 13.10 2.22 15.42
CA LYS A 218 11.94 1.62 16.11
C LYS A 218 10.66 1.80 15.29
N LEU A 219 9.73 0.87 15.47
CA LEU A 219 8.38 1.01 14.93
C LEU A 219 7.61 2.06 15.74
N TYR A 220 7.07 3.07 15.06
CA TYR A 220 6.43 4.25 15.66
C TYR A 220 7.30 5.04 16.64
N GLY A 221 8.63 4.82 16.67
CA GLY A 221 9.50 5.37 17.73
C GLY A 221 9.25 4.80 19.13
N ARG A 222 8.40 3.78 19.24
CA ARG A 222 7.97 3.14 20.50
C ARG A 222 8.61 1.76 20.63
N ASP A 223 8.37 0.90 19.66
CA ASP A 223 8.67 -0.53 19.77
C ASP A 223 10.02 -0.87 19.12
N PRO A 224 10.98 -1.46 19.88
CA PRO A 224 12.20 -2.00 19.30
C PRO A 224 11.87 -3.04 18.23
N VAL A 225 12.54 -2.99 17.08
CA VAL A 225 12.23 -3.87 15.93
C VAL A 225 12.36 -5.34 16.29
N PHE A 226 13.30 -5.71 17.16
CA PHE A 226 13.41 -7.09 17.64
C PHE A 226 12.12 -7.55 18.34
N ALA A 227 11.55 -6.73 19.24
CA ALA A 227 10.29 -7.04 19.91
C ALA A 227 9.10 -7.09 18.94
N VAL A 228 9.14 -6.30 17.87
CA VAL A 228 8.16 -6.36 16.78
C VAL A 228 8.26 -7.70 16.04
N ILE A 229 9.47 -8.12 15.66
CA ILE A 229 9.73 -9.39 14.97
C ILE A 229 9.31 -10.58 15.84
N THR A 230 9.64 -10.59 17.14
CA THR A 230 9.29 -11.73 18.01
C THR A 230 7.77 -11.87 18.16
N ARG A 231 7.05 -10.75 18.27
CA ARG A 231 5.57 -10.77 18.29
C ARG A 231 5.00 -11.27 16.96
N ALA A 232 5.53 -10.80 15.82
CA ALA A 232 5.13 -11.23 14.48
C ALA A 232 5.42 -12.72 14.21
N ALA A 233 6.51 -13.24 14.77
CA ALA A 233 6.87 -14.66 14.75
C ALA A 233 6.03 -15.54 15.70
N ALA A 234 4.93 -15.01 16.26
CA ALA A 234 3.99 -15.68 17.15
C ALA A 234 4.62 -16.23 18.45
N LEU A 235 5.59 -15.51 19.01
CA LEU A 235 6.19 -15.82 20.32
C LEU A 235 5.54 -14.98 21.43
N ARG A 236 5.45 -15.54 22.64
CA ARG A 236 4.92 -14.82 23.82
C ARG A 236 5.94 -13.82 24.38
N ASP A 237 5.46 -12.67 24.84
CA ASP A 237 6.23 -11.50 25.31
C ASP A 237 7.21 -11.74 26.48
N ASN A 238 7.23 -12.93 27.09
CA ASN A 238 8.12 -13.25 28.21
C ASN A 238 9.58 -13.57 27.81
N THR A 239 9.92 -13.51 26.52
CA THR A 239 11.26 -13.89 26.02
C THR A 239 12.21 -12.68 25.92
N ARG A 240 12.47 -11.99 27.04
CA ARG A 240 13.50 -10.95 27.12
C ARG A 240 14.90 -11.57 27.18
N ASN A 241 15.35 -12.15 26.08
CA ASN A 241 16.70 -12.72 26.00
C ASN A 241 17.66 -11.68 25.38
N HIS A 242 18.22 -10.82 26.22
CA HIS A 242 19.00 -9.64 25.82
C HIS A 242 20.24 -9.95 24.97
N ASP A 243 20.80 -11.16 25.10
CA ASP A 243 22.00 -11.55 24.36
C ASP A 243 21.70 -11.95 22.90
N ILE A 244 20.49 -12.48 22.64
CA ILE A 244 20.09 -12.89 21.28
C ILE A 244 19.85 -11.66 20.40
N GLN A 245 19.29 -10.59 20.96
CA GLN A 245 19.03 -9.34 20.24
C GLN A 245 20.30 -8.69 19.68
N LYS A 246 21.45 -8.87 20.35
CA LYS A 246 22.74 -8.26 19.95
C LYS A 246 23.44 -9.01 18.83
N LYS A 247 22.95 -10.19 18.44
CA LYS A 247 23.55 -10.98 17.36
C LYS A 247 23.45 -10.24 16.03
N GLU A 248 24.54 -10.26 15.27
CA GLU A 248 24.66 -9.52 14.02
C GLU A 248 23.52 -9.84 13.03
N SER A 249 23.20 -11.13 12.83
CA SER A 249 22.13 -11.57 11.93
C SER A 249 20.74 -11.08 12.36
N ILE A 250 20.49 -10.94 13.67
CA ILE A 250 19.23 -10.39 14.21
C ILE A 250 19.15 -8.88 14.02
N VAL A 251 20.27 -8.17 14.19
CA VAL A 251 20.36 -6.73 13.91
C VAL A 251 20.14 -6.45 12.42
N GLN A 252 20.77 -7.25 11.55
CA GLN A 252 20.57 -7.17 10.09
C GLN A 252 19.12 -7.45 9.70
N LEU A 253 18.48 -8.47 10.28
CA LEU A 253 17.06 -8.73 10.08
C LEU A 253 16.20 -7.52 10.47
N GLY A 254 16.50 -6.88 11.62
CA GLY A 254 15.81 -5.66 12.03
C GLY A 254 15.95 -4.51 11.02
N GLN A 255 17.14 -4.34 10.44
CA GLN A 255 17.38 -3.35 9.39
C GLN A 255 16.60 -3.67 8.10
N LEU A 256 16.46 -4.96 7.74
CA LEU A 256 15.66 -5.39 6.59
C LEU A 256 14.17 -5.11 6.77
N VAL A 257 13.63 -5.31 7.97
CA VAL A 257 12.23 -4.95 8.31
C VAL A 257 12.01 -3.45 8.18
N ILE A 258 12.93 -2.63 8.71
CA ILE A 258 12.87 -1.16 8.55
C ILE A 258 12.92 -0.78 7.06
N ASN A 259 13.81 -1.41 6.29
CA ASN A 259 13.95 -1.14 4.87
C ASN A 259 12.69 -1.54 4.09
N LEU A 260 12.06 -2.67 4.42
CA LEU A 260 10.79 -3.09 3.84
C LEU A 260 9.69 -2.04 4.08
N LEU A 261 9.49 -1.60 5.33
CA LEU A 261 8.52 -0.55 5.66
C LEU A 261 8.77 0.73 4.87
N LYS A 262 10.05 1.15 4.75
CA LYS A 262 10.42 2.32 3.94
C LYS A 262 10.07 2.14 2.47
N ILE A 263 10.37 0.97 1.90
CA ILE A 263 10.07 0.64 0.49
C ILE A 263 8.57 0.71 0.24
N LEU A 264 7.75 0.08 1.09
CA LEU A 264 6.29 0.06 0.94
C LEU A 264 5.66 1.47 0.97
N CYS A 265 6.32 2.44 1.62
CA CYS A 265 5.87 3.84 1.60
C CYS A 265 6.22 4.60 0.30
N THR A 266 6.97 4.01 -0.63
CA THR A 266 7.34 4.67 -1.90
C THR A 266 6.26 4.48 -2.97
N ASN A 267 6.39 5.13 -4.13
CA ASN A 267 5.45 4.92 -5.25
C ASN A 267 5.56 3.49 -5.81
N GLY A 268 4.51 2.99 -6.46
CA GLY A 268 4.41 1.61 -6.94
C GLY A 268 5.59 1.15 -7.82
N ALA A 269 6.06 2.00 -8.75
CA ALA A 269 7.20 1.68 -9.59
C ALA A 269 8.51 1.50 -8.78
N TRP A 270 8.72 2.34 -7.77
CA TRP A 270 9.86 2.19 -6.86
C TRP A 270 9.71 1.00 -5.93
N GLN A 271 8.50 0.71 -5.45
CA GLN A 271 8.19 -0.51 -4.70
C GLN A 271 8.61 -1.74 -5.51
N ARG A 272 8.09 -1.90 -6.74
CA ARG A 272 8.42 -3.04 -7.62
C ARG A 272 9.93 -3.21 -7.77
N ARG A 273 10.63 -2.12 -8.13
CA ARG A 273 12.09 -2.14 -8.33
C ARG A 273 12.87 -2.52 -7.07
N LYS A 274 12.46 -2.04 -5.90
CA LYS A 274 13.19 -2.27 -4.65
C LYS A 274 12.84 -3.60 -3.99
N LEU A 275 11.56 -4.01 -4.01
CA LEU A 275 11.13 -5.31 -3.49
C LEU A 275 11.87 -6.46 -4.21
N GLY A 276 11.98 -6.40 -5.54
CA GLY A 276 12.74 -7.41 -6.28
C GLY A 276 14.21 -7.51 -5.88
N LYS A 277 14.85 -6.39 -5.52
CA LYS A 277 16.27 -6.36 -5.12
C LYS A 277 16.49 -6.86 -3.70
N ILE A 278 15.62 -6.51 -2.76
CA ILE A 278 15.82 -6.91 -1.35
C ILE A 278 15.62 -8.40 -1.14
N LEU A 279 14.94 -9.13 -2.04
CA LEU A 279 14.72 -10.57 -1.92
C LEU A 279 16.04 -11.35 -1.71
N GLN A 280 17.11 -10.93 -2.39
CA GLN A 280 18.44 -11.52 -2.19
C GLN A 280 18.97 -11.28 -0.76
N ASP A 281 18.81 -10.07 -0.23
CA ASP A 281 19.21 -9.73 1.14
C ASP A 281 18.43 -10.56 2.18
N TRP A 282 17.12 -10.77 1.94
CA TRP A 282 16.27 -11.63 2.77
C TRP A 282 16.69 -13.10 2.71
N ARG A 283 17.11 -13.61 1.54
CA ARG A 283 17.66 -14.97 1.44
C ARG A 283 19.00 -15.08 2.18
N VAL A 284 19.88 -14.10 2.05
CA VAL A 284 21.18 -14.09 2.74
C VAL A 284 21.00 -14.07 4.25
N VAL A 285 20.10 -13.22 4.78
CA VAL A 285 19.88 -13.17 6.23
C VAL A 285 19.29 -14.47 6.76
N TYR A 286 18.41 -15.14 6.00
CA TYR A 286 17.88 -16.45 6.37
C TYR A 286 18.99 -17.48 6.55
N VAL A 287 19.89 -17.60 5.56
CA VAL A 287 21.01 -18.55 5.63
C VAL A 287 21.96 -18.22 6.78
N GLN A 288 22.23 -16.93 7.02
CA GLN A 288 23.04 -16.50 8.17
C GLN A 288 22.38 -16.82 9.52
N LEU A 289 21.07 -16.63 9.63
CA LEU A 289 20.30 -17.01 10.82
C LEU A 289 20.34 -18.52 11.05
N GLU A 290 20.16 -19.31 9.99
CA GLU A 290 20.21 -20.77 10.06
C GLU A 290 21.60 -21.27 10.47
N MET A 291 22.67 -20.75 9.88
CA MET A 291 24.05 -21.10 10.25
C MET A 291 24.38 -20.71 11.69
N ALA A 292 23.97 -19.52 12.13
CA ALA A 292 24.15 -19.07 13.51
C ALA A 292 23.41 -19.99 14.50
N PHE A 293 22.17 -20.37 14.15
CA PHE A 293 21.37 -21.30 14.93
C PHE A 293 22.01 -22.69 15.03
N ARG A 294 22.47 -23.26 13.92
CA ARG A 294 23.17 -24.57 13.89
C ARG A 294 24.46 -24.54 14.71
N LYS A 295 25.23 -23.45 14.65
CA LYS A 295 26.48 -23.30 15.42
C LYS A 295 26.24 -23.28 16.94
N GLU A 296 25.14 -22.67 17.37
CA GLU A 296 24.86 -22.46 18.80
C GLU A 296 24.16 -23.65 19.46
N PHE A 297 23.27 -24.34 18.73
CA PHE A 297 22.43 -25.41 19.29
C PHE A 297 22.72 -26.80 18.70
N GLY A 298 23.65 -26.91 17.74
CA GLY A 298 24.03 -28.15 17.08
C GLY A 298 23.05 -28.61 15.98
N GLU A 299 23.49 -29.53 15.13
CA GLU A 299 22.70 -30.07 14.00
C GLU A 299 21.48 -30.90 14.42
N LYS A 300 21.49 -31.42 15.65
CA LYS A 300 20.47 -32.34 16.21
C LYS A 300 19.66 -31.70 17.34
N ALA A 301 19.31 -30.42 17.23
CA ALA A 301 18.23 -29.85 18.03
C ALA A 301 16.90 -30.47 17.57
N ASN A 302 16.72 -31.76 17.85
CA ASN A 302 15.48 -32.49 17.61
C ASN A 302 14.35 -31.77 18.34
N ILE A 303 13.19 -31.83 17.69
CA ILE A 303 11.87 -31.29 18.03
C ILE A 303 11.39 -31.65 19.47
N SER A 304 12.16 -32.43 20.23
CA SER A 304 11.83 -32.92 21.57
C SER A 304 12.31 -32.04 22.73
N ASN A 305 13.26 -31.12 22.56
CA ASN A 305 13.70 -30.23 23.65
C ASN A 305 12.75 -29.03 23.81
N ASP A 306 11.56 -29.32 24.32
CA ASP A 306 10.48 -28.40 24.70
C ASP A 306 10.94 -27.35 25.75
N GLU A 307 12.16 -27.47 26.28
CA GLU A 307 12.67 -26.68 27.40
C GLU A 307 13.58 -25.49 27.00
N ASN A 308 14.23 -25.50 25.83
CA ASN A 308 15.13 -24.40 25.45
C ASN A 308 14.40 -23.27 24.71
N VAL A 309 14.14 -22.18 25.43
CA VAL A 309 13.49 -20.95 24.94
C VAL A 309 14.22 -20.35 23.73
N GLY A 310 15.56 -20.42 23.69
CA GLY A 310 16.37 -19.90 22.59
C GLY A 310 16.15 -20.69 21.29
N VAL A 311 16.05 -22.02 21.39
CA VAL A 311 15.82 -22.89 20.22
C VAL A 311 14.46 -22.59 19.57
N LYS A 312 13.40 -22.48 20.38
CA LYS A 312 12.07 -22.12 19.90
C LYS A 312 12.04 -20.74 19.25
N LEU A 313 12.68 -19.74 19.87
CA LEU A 313 12.78 -18.39 19.33
C LEU A 313 13.36 -18.39 17.90
N PHE A 314 14.48 -19.07 17.68
CA PHE A 314 15.10 -19.14 16.36
C PHE A 314 14.26 -19.89 15.33
N GLN A 315 13.65 -21.02 15.70
CA GLN A 315 12.77 -21.77 14.79
C GLN A 315 11.58 -20.93 14.32
N HIS A 316 10.93 -20.21 15.25
CA HIS A 316 9.83 -19.30 14.92
C HIS A 316 10.28 -18.15 14.01
N ILE A 317 11.42 -17.53 14.32
CA ILE A 317 11.98 -16.44 13.49
C ILE A 317 12.30 -16.96 12.08
N LEU A 318 12.92 -18.14 11.93
CA LEU A 318 13.24 -18.71 10.62
C LEU A 318 11.98 -18.94 9.76
N VAL A 319 10.94 -19.56 10.34
CA VAL A 319 9.65 -19.76 9.65
C VAL A 319 9.03 -18.42 9.24
N TRP A 320 9.09 -17.42 10.13
CA TRP A 320 8.57 -16.09 9.86
C TRP A 320 9.36 -15.37 8.77
N VAL A 321 10.69 -15.45 8.76
CA VAL A 321 11.53 -14.85 7.70
C VAL A 321 11.19 -15.45 6.34
N GLU A 322 10.98 -16.77 6.24
CA GLU A 322 10.54 -17.40 5.00
C GLU A 322 9.15 -16.93 4.56
N GLU A 323 8.18 -16.90 5.48
CA GLU A 323 6.84 -16.37 5.21
C GLU A 323 6.91 -14.94 4.66
N GLN A 324 7.66 -14.05 5.30
CA GLN A 324 7.86 -12.67 4.83
C GLN A 324 8.55 -12.63 3.46
N THR A 325 9.53 -13.51 3.22
CA THR A 325 10.23 -13.59 1.93
C THR A 325 9.25 -13.93 0.79
N TYR A 326 8.38 -14.92 0.99
CA TYR A 326 7.35 -15.26 -0.01
C TYR A 326 6.27 -14.18 -0.13
N TRP A 327 5.92 -13.49 0.96
CA TRP A 327 5.00 -12.34 0.90
C TRP A 327 5.59 -11.19 0.05
N ILE A 328 6.88 -10.88 0.21
CA ILE A 328 7.59 -9.88 -0.60
C ILE A 328 7.63 -10.32 -2.07
N ALA A 329 7.92 -11.59 -2.34
CA ALA A 329 7.94 -12.15 -3.70
C ALA A 329 6.56 -12.07 -4.37
N PHE A 330 5.50 -12.41 -3.63
CA PHE A 330 4.13 -12.27 -4.11
C PHE A 330 3.80 -10.80 -4.42
N ARG A 331 4.10 -9.87 -3.52
CA ARG A 331 3.87 -8.43 -3.76
C ARG A 331 4.66 -7.91 -4.95
N PHE A 332 5.90 -8.37 -5.14
CA PHE A 332 6.70 -8.05 -6.33
C PHE A 332 6.00 -8.50 -7.62
N LEU A 333 5.46 -9.72 -7.66
CA LEU A 333 4.77 -10.22 -8.85
C LEU A 333 3.46 -9.46 -9.12
N ILE A 334 2.65 -9.24 -8.09
CA ILE A 334 1.36 -8.54 -8.15
C ILE A 334 1.51 -7.08 -8.60
N LEU A 335 2.54 -6.38 -8.12
CA LEU A 335 2.87 -5.03 -8.59
C LEU A 335 3.15 -4.97 -10.10
N GLY A 336 3.49 -6.10 -10.74
CA GLY A 336 3.64 -6.12 -12.19
C GLY A 336 2.32 -6.01 -12.95
N PHE A 337 1.22 -6.57 -12.41
CA PHE A 337 -0.12 -6.34 -12.96
C PHE A 337 -0.57 -4.90 -12.69
N GLU A 338 -0.41 -4.41 -11.46
CA GLU A 338 -0.79 -3.03 -11.09
C GLU A 338 -0.06 -1.95 -11.92
N LEU A 339 1.12 -2.28 -12.47
CA LEU A 339 1.93 -1.39 -13.29
C LEU A 339 1.87 -1.73 -14.79
N GLU A 340 1.00 -2.65 -15.21
CA GLU A 340 0.82 -3.07 -16.61
C GLU A 340 2.12 -3.53 -17.28
N LEU A 341 2.94 -4.31 -16.53
CA LEU A 341 4.26 -4.76 -16.98
C LEU A 341 4.25 -6.14 -17.64
N TYR A 342 3.09 -6.78 -17.72
CA TYR A 342 2.92 -8.10 -18.32
C TYR A 342 2.00 -8.00 -19.53
N SER A 343 2.39 -8.65 -20.63
CA SER A 343 1.53 -8.83 -21.80
C SER A 343 0.68 -10.09 -21.67
N GLU A 344 -0.42 -10.17 -22.42
CA GLU A 344 -1.32 -11.34 -22.43
C GLU A 344 -0.59 -12.66 -22.73
N SER A 345 0.41 -12.60 -23.62
CA SER A 345 1.24 -13.76 -23.99
C SER A 345 2.10 -14.29 -22.84
N GLU A 346 2.28 -13.50 -21.78
CA GLU A 346 3.11 -13.83 -20.61
C GLU A 346 2.26 -14.21 -19.39
N TYR A 347 0.94 -14.04 -19.44
CA TYR A 347 0.07 -14.34 -18.30
C TYR A 347 0.23 -15.77 -17.81
N CYS A 348 0.40 -16.74 -18.71
CA CYS A 348 0.56 -18.14 -18.32
C CYS A 348 1.78 -18.34 -17.39
N MET A 349 2.97 -17.85 -17.77
CA MET A 349 4.17 -17.98 -16.94
C MET A 349 4.12 -17.13 -15.66
N VAL A 350 3.46 -15.98 -15.69
CA VAL A 350 3.32 -15.09 -14.53
C VAL A 350 2.36 -15.69 -13.49
N TYR A 351 1.17 -16.13 -13.90
CA TYR A 351 0.25 -16.83 -13.00
C TYR A 351 0.85 -18.13 -12.49
N TRP A 352 1.63 -18.83 -13.32
CA TRP A 352 2.36 -20.02 -12.90
C TRP A 352 3.28 -19.70 -11.73
N TYR A 353 4.14 -18.70 -11.89
CA TYR A 353 5.07 -18.30 -10.85
C TYR A 353 4.36 -17.81 -9.58
N ILE A 354 3.27 -17.05 -9.75
CA ILE A 354 2.42 -16.58 -8.64
C ILE A 354 1.86 -17.76 -7.84
N TYR A 355 1.31 -18.78 -8.50
CA TYR A 355 0.75 -19.92 -7.77
C TYR A 355 1.85 -20.64 -6.98
N VAL A 356 3.04 -20.85 -7.56
CA VAL A 356 4.14 -21.57 -6.87
C VAL A 356 4.59 -20.79 -5.62
N VAL A 357 4.71 -19.46 -5.74
CA VAL A 357 5.02 -18.57 -4.62
C VAL A 357 3.92 -18.61 -3.57
N LEU A 358 2.65 -18.58 -3.97
CA LEU A 358 1.51 -18.63 -3.05
C LEU A 358 1.42 -19.95 -2.29
N ILE A 359 1.72 -21.09 -2.92
CA ILE A 359 1.82 -22.40 -2.25
C ILE A 359 2.82 -22.30 -1.10
N LYS A 360 4.03 -21.78 -1.37
CA LYS A 360 5.05 -21.61 -0.32
C LYS A 360 4.65 -20.62 0.76
N LEU A 361 4.00 -19.51 0.39
CA LEU A 361 3.46 -18.57 1.36
C LEU A 361 2.41 -19.23 2.28
N ALA A 362 1.48 -20.02 1.71
CA ALA A 362 0.45 -20.74 2.45
C ALA A 362 1.04 -21.82 3.37
N GLU A 363 2.03 -22.59 2.89
CA GLU A 363 2.78 -23.56 3.69
C GLU A 363 3.40 -22.90 4.93
N LYS A 364 4.15 -21.80 4.75
CA LYS A 364 4.82 -21.10 5.87
C LYS A 364 3.83 -20.41 6.81
N THR A 365 2.76 -19.83 6.29
CA THR A 365 1.66 -19.24 7.10
C THR A 365 0.99 -20.31 7.97
N ASN A 366 0.74 -21.49 7.41
CA ASN A 366 0.17 -22.62 8.14
C ASN A 366 1.13 -23.12 9.23
N LEU A 367 2.41 -23.33 8.89
CA LEU A 367 3.44 -23.74 9.85
C LEU A 367 3.55 -22.77 11.03
N LYS A 368 3.60 -21.46 10.78
CA LYS A 368 3.60 -20.45 11.85
C LYS A 368 2.39 -20.61 12.79
N THR A 369 1.21 -20.88 12.23
CA THR A 369 -0.02 -21.05 13.00
C THR A 369 -0.03 -22.33 13.83
N VAL A 370 0.45 -23.45 13.27
CA VAL A 370 0.60 -24.74 13.97
C VAL A 370 1.55 -24.62 15.15
N VAL A 371 2.73 -24.03 14.93
CA VAL A 371 3.77 -23.89 15.95
C VAL A 371 3.27 -22.99 17.10
N SER A 372 2.50 -21.94 16.80
CA SER A 372 1.86 -21.10 17.80
C SER A 372 0.85 -21.87 18.68
N ASN A 373 -0.03 -22.67 18.06
CA ASN A 373 -1.08 -23.42 18.75
C ASN A 373 -0.57 -24.62 19.59
N GLY A 374 0.57 -25.21 19.22
CA GLY A 374 1.21 -26.30 19.98
C GLY A 374 1.69 -25.90 21.37
N SER A 375 1.98 -24.62 21.59
CA SER A 375 2.56 -24.09 22.84
C SER A 375 1.55 -23.88 23.99
N GLY A 376 0.24 -24.02 23.74
CA GLY A 376 -0.82 -23.58 24.64
C GLY A 376 -1.42 -24.64 25.60
N LYS A 377 -1.04 -25.92 25.51
CA LYS A 377 -1.81 -27.03 26.14
C LYS A 377 -1.32 -27.56 27.49
N ARG A 378 -0.42 -26.89 28.21
CA ARG A 378 0.02 -27.34 29.55
C ARG A 378 -0.39 -26.39 30.68
N ARG A 379 -1.69 -26.21 30.91
CA ARG A 379 -2.21 -25.82 32.23
C ARG A 379 -3.61 -26.38 32.46
N GLY A 380 -3.73 -27.31 33.42
CA GLY A 380 -5.01 -27.82 33.91
C GLY A 380 -4.97 -29.27 34.35
N LYS A 381 -4.28 -29.58 35.45
CA LYS A 381 -4.43 -30.88 36.14
C LYS A 381 -5.75 -30.83 36.92
N LYS A 382 -6.82 -31.43 36.40
CA LYS A 382 -7.92 -31.97 37.22
C LYS A 382 -8.46 -33.25 36.59
N LYS A 383 -8.45 -34.28 37.42
CA LYS A 383 -8.79 -35.68 37.20
C LYS A 383 -10.29 -35.80 36.90
N ARG A 384 -10.68 -36.55 35.86
CA ARG A 384 -11.64 -37.69 35.89
C ARG A 384 -12.28 -37.99 34.51
N ASP A 385 -12.06 -39.22 34.06
CA ASP A 385 -12.83 -40.11 33.17
C ASP A 385 -13.68 -39.53 32.03
N SER A 386 -13.22 -39.74 30.79
CA SER A 386 -14.02 -40.35 29.70
C SER A 386 -13.16 -40.53 28.45
N VAL A 387 -13.08 -41.77 27.97
CA VAL A 387 -12.57 -42.11 26.65
C VAL A 387 -13.66 -41.75 25.64
N LYS A 388 -13.51 -40.61 24.98
CA LYS A 388 -14.05 -40.38 23.63
C LYS A 388 -12.94 -39.78 22.80
N ASP A 389 -12.38 -40.63 21.97
CA ASP A 389 -11.49 -40.29 20.88
C ASP A 389 -12.30 -39.45 19.87
N VAL A 390 -12.32 -38.13 20.07
CA VAL A 390 -12.71 -37.18 19.02
C VAL A 390 -11.38 -36.66 18.51
N ALA A 391 -10.94 -37.23 17.39
CA ALA A 391 -9.91 -36.63 16.55
C ALA A 391 -10.27 -35.14 16.42
N ARG A 392 -9.44 -34.27 16.99
CA ARG A 392 -9.64 -32.83 16.82
C ARG A 392 -9.46 -32.55 15.34
N ASP A 393 -10.56 -32.31 14.63
CA ASP A 393 -10.51 -31.86 13.25
C ASP A 393 -9.57 -30.66 13.19
N TYR A 394 -8.45 -30.84 12.49
CA TYR A 394 -7.51 -29.78 12.24
C TYR A 394 -8.18 -28.78 11.31
N GLN A 395 -8.77 -27.72 11.86
CA GLN A 395 -9.34 -26.65 11.06
C GLN A 395 -8.21 -25.79 10.49
N ILE A 396 -8.15 -25.71 9.16
CA ILE A 396 -7.20 -24.86 8.44
C ILE A 396 -7.50 -23.40 8.81
N PRO A 397 -6.50 -22.59 9.19
CA PRO A 397 -6.72 -21.20 9.56
C PRO A 397 -7.35 -20.38 8.42
N PRO A 398 -8.27 -19.44 8.68
CA PRO A 398 -8.91 -18.64 7.64
C PRO A 398 -7.95 -17.85 6.75
N SER A 399 -6.80 -17.41 7.29
CA SER A 399 -5.74 -16.74 6.52
C SER A 399 -5.08 -17.67 5.50
N VAL A 400 -4.93 -18.96 5.83
CA VAL A 400 -4.40 -19.98 4.92
C VAL A 400 -5.44 -20.33 3.87
N LEU A 401 -6.70 -20.49 4.25
CA LEU A 401 -7.80 -20.69 3.29
C LEU A 401 -7.93 -19.51 2.31
N PHE A 402 -7.73 -18.28 2.77
CA PHE A 402 -7.69 -17.10 1.89
C PHE A 402 -6.58 -17.20 0.84
N LEU A 403 -5.37 -17.62 1.24
CA LEU A 403 -4.28 -17.87 0.30
C LEU A 403 -4.61 -19.03 -0.65
N GLN A 404 -5.26 -20.10 -0.16
CA GLN A 404 -5.71 -21.21 -1.00
C GLN A 404 -6.70 -20.77 -2.08
N CYS A 405 -7.61 -19.84 -1.79
CA CYS A 405 -8.46 -19.25 -2.82
C CYS A 405 -7.63 -18.57 -3.93
N GLN A 406 -6.59 -17.82 -3.56
CA GLN A 406 -5.70 -17.18 -4.54
C GLN A 406 -4.85 -18.20 -5.31
N ILE A 407 -4.42 -19.29 -4.67
CA ILE A 407 -3.72 -20.41 -5.32
C ILE A 407 -4.63 -21.02 -6.39
N CYS A 408 -5.87 -21.39 -6.04
CA CYS A 408 -6.83 -21.96 -6.97
C CYS A 408 -7.10 -21.05 -8.18
N LEU A 409 -7.20 -19.74 -7.97
CA LEU A 409 -7.35 -18.78 -9.06
C LEU A 409 -6.11 -18.69 -9.96
N ALA A 410 -4.91 -18.59 -9.37
CA ALA A 410 -3.65 -18.52 -10.11
C ALA A 410 -3.39 -19.81 -10.89
N GLU A 411 -3.58 -20.97 -10.26
CA GLU A 411 -3.43 -22.27 -10.87
C GLU A 411 -4.47 -22.50 -11.97
N GLY A 412 -5.74 -22.20 -11.70
CA GLY A 412 -6.82 -22.29 -12.69
C GLY A 412 -6.55 -21.44 -13.94
N LEU A 413 -6.10 -20.20 -13.75
CA LEU A 413 -5.71 -19.31 -14.86
C LEU A 413 -4.50 -19.84 -15.61
N THR A 414 -3.48 -20.33 -14.90
CA THR A 414 -2.29 -20.95 -15.51
C THR A 414 -2.68 -22.10 -16.41
N MET A 415 -3.49 -23.03 -15.87
CA MET A 415 -3.93 -24.23 -16.57
C MET A 415 -4.86 -23.89 -17.74
N MET A 416 -5.71 -22.86 -17.61
CA MET A 416 -6.62 -22.45 -18.66
C MET A 416 -5.87 -21.81 -19.83
N LEU A 417 -4.93 -20.91 -19.55
CA LEU A 417 -4.07 -20.31 -20.56
C LEU A 417 -3.19 -21.37 -21.25
N ALA A 418 -2.64 -22.32 -20.50
CA ALA A 418 -1.85 -23.42 -21.05
C ALA A 418 -2.68 -24.35 -21.94
N ALA A 419 -3.91 -24.72 -21.52
CA ALA A 419 -4.81 -25.55 -22.31
C ALA A 419 -5.25 -24.84 -23.60
N LEU A 420 -5.62 -23.57 -23.53
CA LEU A 420 -5.98 -22.77 -24.71
C LEU A 420 -4.82 -22.64 -25.71
N ARG A 421 -3.59 -22.52 -25.21
CA ARG A 421 -2.37 -22.55 -26.03
C ARG A 421 -2.19 -23.90 -26.71
N ASN A 422 -2.29 -24.99 -25.96
CA ASN A 422 -2.02 -26.34 -26.46
C ASN A 422 -3.11 -26.86 -27.42
N ASP A 423 -4.37 -26.45 -27.20
CA ASP A 423 -5.53 -26.80 -28.03
C ASP A 423 -5.73 -25.80 -29.21
N CYS A 424 -4.73 -24.95 -29.49
CA CYS A 424 -4.67 -23.98 -30.59
C CYS A 424 -5.78 -22.90 -30.64
N MET A 425 -6.43 -22.61 -29.52
CA MET A 425 -7.49 -21.59 -29.42
C MET A 425 -6.95 -20.16 -29.23
N MET A 426 -5.67 -20.02 -28.86
CA MET A 426 -4.95 -18.75 -28.86
C MET A 426 -3.87 -18.77 -29.93
N ALA A 427 -4.01 -17.92 -30.95
CA ALA A 427 -2.96 -17.71 -31.94
C ALA A 427 -1.71 -17.14 -31.25
N GLN A 428 -0.65 -17.95 -31.12
CA GLN A 428 0.64 -17.42 -30.74
C GLN A 428 1.22 -16.69 -31.95
N ASN A 429 1.34 -15.38 -31.85
CA ASN A 429 2.21 -14.62 -32.74
C ASN A 429 3.61 -14.63 -32.08
N PRO A 430 4.53 -15.53 -32.49
CA PRO A 430 5.87 -15.54 -31.91
C PRO A 430 6.51 -14.18 -32.11
N SER A 431 7.04 -13.61 -31.02
CA SER A 431 7.82 -12.37 -31.10
C SER A 431 9.07 -12.62 -31.93
N PRO A 432 9.38 -11.78 -32.91
CA PRO A 432 10.61 -11.91 -33.68
C PRO A 432 11.86 -11.53 -32.88
N PHE A 433 11.70 -10.93 -31.70
CA PHE A 433 12.81 -10.37 -30.90
C PHE A 433 13.24 -11.26 -29.73
N ASN A 434 12.29 -11.84 -28.99
CA ASN A 434 12.58 -12.60 -27.77
C ASN A 434 11.80 -13.92 -27.75
N THR A 435 12.48 -14.98 -27.34
CA THR A 435 11.90 -16.29 -27.05
C THR A 435 11.06 -16.28 -25.76
N GLU A 436 10.22 -17.29 -25.56
CA GLU A 436 9.50 -17.48 -24.28
C GLU A 436 10.47 -17.67 -23.11
N HIS A 437 11.60 -18.36 -23.35
CA HIS A 437 12.65 -18.55 -22.34
C HIS A 437 13.29 -17.22 -21.91
N GLU A 438 13.67 -16.36 -22.85
CA GLU A 438 14.28 -15.06 -22.53
C GLU A 438 13.30 -14.16 -21.77
N ARG A 439 12.02 -14.17 -22.13
CA ARG A 439 10.98 -13.45 -21.39
C ARG A 439 10.81 -13.99 -19.97
N PHE A 440 10.82 -15.31 -19.81
CA PHE A 440 10.79 -15.94 -18.49
C PHE A 440 11.97 -15.46 -17.63
N ILE A 441 13.19 -15.46 -18.18
CA ILE A 441 14.36 -14.94 -17.46
C ILE A 441 14.18 -13.45 -17.13
N GLN A 442 13.77 -12.61 -18.08
CA GLN A 442 13.59 -11.17 -17.85
C GLN A 442 12.62 -10.85 -16.71
N HIS A 443 11.50 -11.59 -16.61
CA HIS A 443 10.50 -11.37 -15.56
C HIS A 443 10.93 -11.91 -14.19
N PHE A 444 11.63 -13.05 -14.17
CA PHE A 444 11.88 -13.80 -12.93
C PHE A 444 13.35 -13.82 -12.48
N GLU A 445 14.27 -13.16 -13.18
CA GLU A 445 15.71 -13.16 -12.86
C GLU A 445 15.99 -12.78 -11.41
N LEU A 446 15.33 -11.75 -10.88
CA LEU A 446 15.53 -11.31 -9.49
C LEU A 446 15.07 -12.38 -8.46
N LEU A 447 13.99 -13.08 -8.77
CA LEU A 447 13.46 -14.18 -7.95
C LEU A 447 14.39 -15.41 -8.04
N GLN A 448 14.85 -15.74 -9.24
CA GLN A 448 15.77 -16.86 -9.47
C GLN A 448 17.14 -16.64 -8.81
N LYS A 449 17.71 -15.43 -8.90
CA LYS A 449 18.96 -15.08 -8.22
C LYS A 449 18.85 -15.16 -6.69
N ALA A 450 17.65 -14.92 -6.15
CA ALA A 450 17.37 -15.09 -4.73
C ALA A 450 16.96 -16.53 -4.37
N CYS A 451 16.85 -17.45 -5.35
CA CYS A 451 16.35 -18.81 -5.19
C CYS A 451 14.94 -18.89 -4.59
N ILE A 452 14.01 -18.07 -5.09
CA ILE A 452 12.65 -17.97 -4.56
C ILE A 452 11.60 -18.26 -5.62
N PRO A 453 10.85 -19.37 -5.52
CA PRO A 453 11.11 -20.56 -4.70
C PRO A 453 12.33 -21.36 -5.17
N ASP A 454 12.87 -22.22 -4.31
CA ASP A 454 13.97 -23.13 -4.67
C ASP A 454 13.54 -24.06 -5.83
N HIS A 455 14.48 -24.37 -6.72
CA HIS A 455 14.31 -25.28 -7.86
C HIS A 455 13.31 -24.85 -8.95
N VAL A 456 12.84 -23.60 -8.91
CA VAL A 456 11.98 -23.05 -9.96
C VAL A 456 12.79 -22.67 -11.20
N SER A 457 12.40 -23.22 -12.35
CA SER A 457 13.11 -23.06 -13.62
C SER A 457 12.15 -23.05 -14.81
N PHE A 458 12.63 -22.55 -15.96
CA PHE A 458 11.85 -22.57 -17.20
C PHE A 458 11.48 -24.01 -17.65
N PRO A 459 12.38 -25.01 -17.58
CA PRO A 459 11.99 -26.39 -17.88
C PRO A 459 10.83 -26.92 -17.02
N LEU A 460 10.82 -26.58 -15.72
CA LEU A 460 9.73 -26.98 -14.83
C LEU A 460 8.40 -26.32 -15.22
N PHE A 461 8.43 -25.03 -15.60
CA PHE A 461 7.28 -24.34 -16.15
C PHE A 461 6.73 -25.05 -17.41
N MET A 462 7.61 -25.41 -18.34
CA MET A 462 7.21 -26.13 -19.55
C MET A 462 6.60 -27.49 -19.19
N GLU A 463 7.27 -28.30 -18.37
CA GLU A 463 6.77 -29.63 -17.96
C GLU A 463 5.36 -29.56 -17.35
N SER A 464 5.12 -28.58 -16.49
CA SER A 464 3.81 -28.39 -15.83
C SER A 464 2.70 -27.93 -16.78
N THR A 465 3.02 -27.27 -17.88
CA THR A 465 2.03 -26.65 -18.78
C THR A 465 1.86 -27.38 -20.11
N THR A 466 2.82 -28.17 -20.56
CA THR A 466 2.77 -28.88 -21.86
C THR A 466 1.63 -29.92 -21.93
N ARG A 467 1.23 -30.50 -20.80
CA ARG A 467 0.16 -31.52 -20.74
C ARG A 467 -1.23 -30.96 -20.39
N ALA A 468 -1.34 -29.64 -20.22
CA ALA A 468 -2.63 -29.00 -19.94
C ALA A 468 -3.57 -29.16 -21.14
N ARG A 469 -4.81 -29.60 -20.88
CA ARG A 469 -5.88 -29.79 -21.87
C ARG A 469 -7.20 -29.38 -21.26
N LEU A 470 -8.13 -28.83 -22.04
CA LEU A 470 -9.43 -28.36 -21.52
C LEU A 470 -10.22 -29.46 -20.80
N SER A 471 -10.14 -30.71 -21.27
CA SER A 471 -10.78 -31.86 -20.62
C SER A 471 -10.32 -32.09 -19.18
N ASN A 472 -9.02 -31.87 -18.91
CA ASN A 472 -8.43 -32.05 -17.58
C ASN A 472 -8.92 -30.96 -16.62
N LEU A 473 -9.09 -29.74 -17.13
CA LEU A 473 -9.54 -28.60 -16.34
C LEU A 473 -11.02 -28.70 -15.92
N VAL A 474 -11.87 -29.26 -16.78
CA VAL A 474 -13.29 -29.50 -16.41
C VAL A 474 -13.38 -30.56 -15.31
N MET A 475 -12.46 -31.53 -15.31
CA MET A 475 -12.38 -32.57 -14.27
C MET A 475 -11.87 -32.01 -12.94
N TYR A 476 -10.88 -31.11 -12.98
CA TYR A 476 -10.28 -30.44 -11.82
C TYR A 476 -10.54 -28.94 -11.89
N ASP A 477 -11.80 -28.55 -11.63
CA ASP A 477 -12.27 -27.16 -11.76
C ASP A 477 -11.81 -26.31 -10.56
N TYR A 478 -10.57 -25.80 -10.66
CA TYR A 478 -9.96 -24.93 -9.66
C TYR A 478 -10.81 -23.69 -9.35
N PHE A 479 -11.61 -23.19 -10.30
CA PHE A 479 -12.48 -22.04 -10.08
C PHE A 479 -13.65 -22.37 -9.15
N LYS A 480 -14.25 -23.56 -9.28
CA LYS A 480 -15.26 -24.04 -8.31
C LYS A 480 -14.67 -24.27 -6.92
N ASP A 481 -13.44 -24.74 -6.86
CA ASP A 481 -12.75 -24.91 -5.58
C ASP A 481 -12.51 -23.56 -4.90
N ALA A 482 -12.09 -22.54 -5.66
CA ALA A 482 -12.01 -21.17 -5.16
C ALA A 482 -13.37 -20.67 -4.64
N GLN A 483 -14.48 -20.88 -5.38
CA GLN A 483 -15.83 -20.51 -4.94
C GLN A 483 -16.28 -21.23 -3.65
N ARG A 484 -15.87 -22.48 -3.46
CA ARG A 484 -16.18 -23.23 -2.23
C ARG A 484 -15.45 -22.61 -1.04
N ILE A 485 -14.16 -22.33 -1.22
CA ILE A 485 -13.30 -21.72 -0.18
C ILE A 485 -13.79 -20.31 0.18
N THR A 486 -14.19 -19.48 -0.80
CA THR A 486 -14.71 -18.13 -0.50
C THR A 486 -15.95 -18.18 0.36
N LYS A 487 -16.87 -19.11 0.10
CA LYS A 487 -18.09 -19.31 0.92
C LYS A 487 -17.76 -19.75 2.35
N GLU A 488 -16.81 -20.66 2.51
CA GLU A 488 -16.36 -21.15 3.83
C GLU A 488 -15.73 -20.03 4.67
N VAL A 489 -14.87 -19.22 4.06
CA VAL A 489 -14.07 -18.21 4.78
C VAL A 489 -14.84 -16.92 5.06
N LYS A 490 -15.91 -16.62 4.30
CA LYS A 490 -16.65 -15.35 4.38
C LYS A 490 -17.06 -14.95 5.81
N GLY A 491 -17.52 -15.91 6.62
CA GLY A 491 -17.91 -15.65 8.01
C GLY A 491 -16.74 -15.21 8.91
N SER A 492 -15.54 -15.71 8.64
CA SER A 492 -14.33 -15.46 9.43
C SER A 492 -13.77 -14.05 9.27
N PHE A 493 -14.15 -13.32 8.21
CA PHE A 493 -13.70 -11.95 7.95
C PHE A 493 -14.79 -10.89 8.19
N SER A 494 -15.86 -11.21 8.92
CA SER A 494 -16.95 -10.27 9.25
C SER A 494 -16.48 -8.95 9.87
N SER A 495 -15.37 -8.94 10.61
CA SER A 495 -14.76 -7.74 11.21
C SER A 495 -13.82 -6.96 10.28
N ASP A 496 -13.53 -7.46 9.08
CA ASP A 496 -12.56 -6.89 8.14
C ASP A 496 -13.23 -6.60 6.79
N PRO A 497 -13.80 -5.39 6.62
CA PRO A 497 -14.57 -5.04 5.42
C PRO A 497 -13.70 -5.02 4.15
N GLU A 498 -12.40 -4.74 4.28
CA GLU A 498 -11.45 -4.71 3.16
C GLU A 498 -11.20 -6.13 2.65
N LYS A 499 -10.91 -7.08 3.54
CA LYS A 499 -10.79 -8.49 3.16
C LYS A 499 -12.08 -9.05 2.58
N LEU A 500 -13.25 -8.65 3.09
CA LEU A 500 -14.53 -9.05 2.50
C LEU A 500 -14.76 -8.46 1.11
N ALA A 501 -14.29 -7.23 0.85
CA ALA A 501 -14.35 -6.63 -0.47
C ALA A 501 -13.41 -7.36 -1.45
N GLU A 502 -12.20 -7.69 -0.99
CA GLU A 502 -11.25 -8.50 -1.76
C GLU A 502 -11.78 -9.90 -2.05
N LEU A 503 -12.30 -10.60 -1.05
CA LEU A 503 -12.89 -11.94 -1.20
C LEU A 503 -14.05 -11.93 -2.20
N ARG A 504 -14.87 -10.87 -2.20
CA ARG A 504 -15.95 -10.68 -3.19
C ARG A 504 -15.41 -10.51 -4.61
N ARG A 505 -14.32 -9.77 -4.80
CA ARG A 505 -13.67 -9.65 -6.12
C ARG A 505 -13.14 -10.99 -6.61
N LEU A 506 -12.48 -11.76 -5.73
CA LEU A 506 -11.98 -13.10 -6.04
C LEU A 506 -13.12 -14.08 -6.37
N GLU A 507 -14.23 -14.02 -5.64
CA GLU A 507 -15.45 -14.81 -5.90
C GLU A 507 -16.02 -14.52 -7.29
N GLN A 508 -16.10 -13.24 -7.69
CA GLN A 508 -16.53 -12.85 -9.03
C GLN A 508 -15.61 -13.40 -10.12
N VAL A 509 -14.29 -13.29 -9.96
CA VAL A 509 -13.34 -13.85 -10.93
C VAL A 509 -13.52 -15.36 -11.06
N ALA A 510 -13.66 -16.07 -9.92
CA ALA A 510 -13.86 -17.52 -9.91
C ALA A 510 -15.16 -17.92 -10.65
N GLU A 511 -16.26 -17.22 -10.39
CA GLU A 511 -17.54 -17.47 -11.03
C GLU A 511 -17.49 -17.32 -12.55
N HIS A 512 -17.00 -16.18 -13.02
CA HIS A 512 -16.94 -15.90 -14.45
C HIS A 512 -15.99 -16.86 -15.17
N ASN A 513 -14.85 -17.21 -14.56
CA ASN A 513 -13.90 -18.14 -15.17
C ASN A 513 -14.42 -19.59 -15.17
N SER A 514 -15.17 -20.03 -14.15
CA SER A 514 -15.83 -21.35 -14.19
C SER A 514 -16.87 -21.41 -15.31
N ILE A 515 -17.66 -20.34 -15.51
CA ILE A 515 -18.61 -20.25 -16.63
C ILE A 515 -17.87 -20.27 -17.97
N ALA A 516 -16.86 -19.43 -18.13
CA ALA A 516 -16.05 -19.36 -19.35
C ALA A 516 -15.43 -20.72 -19.69
N LEU A 517 -14.85 -21.41 -18.71
CA LEU A 517 -14.27 -22.75 -18.88
C LEU A 517 -15.31 -23.75 -19.43
N ASN A 518 -16.53 -23.74 -18.88
CA ASN A 518 -17.61 -24.62 -19.33
C ASN A 518 -18.09 -24.27 -20.75
N VAL A 519 -18.12 -22.99 -21.12
CA VAL A 519 -18.47 -22.56 -22.49
C VAL A 519 -17.38 -22.98 -23.48
N ILE A 520 -16.12 -22.74 -23.15
CA ILE A 520 -14.96 -23.12 -23.96
C ILE A 520 -14.91 -24.63 -24.15
N SER A 521 -15.14 -25.42 -23.09
CA SER A 521 -15.08 -26.87 -23.17
C SER A 521 -16.21 -27.47 -24.01
N ARG A 522 -17.40 -26.85 -24.00
CA ARG A 522 -18.58 -27.35 -24.73
C ARG A 522 -18.65 -26.88 -26.18
N ALA A 523 -18.27 -25.62 -26.44
CA ALA A 523 -18.42 -24.99 -27.74
C ALA A 523 -17.07 -24.77 -28.46
N GLY A 524 -15.97 -24.56 -27.72
CA GLY A 524 -14.66 -24.18 -28.25
C GLY A 524 -14.03 -25.20 -29.20
N ALA A 525 -14.14 -26.50 -28.91
CA ALA A 525 -13.60 -27.53 -29.80
C ALA A 525 -14.36 -27.68 -31.14
N LEU A 526 -15.56 -27.08 -31.26
CA LEU A 526 -16.49 -27.28 -32.38
C LEU A 526 -16.77 -25.98 -33.16
N ASP A 527 -16.42 -24.81 -32.62
CA ASP A 527 -16.80 -23.50 -33.19
C ASP A 527 -15.56 -22.58 -33.33
N PRO A 528 -14.95 -22.50 -34.53
CA PRO A 528 -13.75 -21.70 -34.79
C PRO A 528 -14.01 -20.18 -34.75
N SER A 529 -15.27 -19.73 -34.62
CA SER A 529 -15.62 -18.31 -34.43
C SER A 529 -15.41 -17.83 -32.99
N LEU A 530 -15.20 -18.74 -32.04
CA LEU A 530 -15.01 -18.40 -30.63
C LEU A 530 -13.62 -17.81 -30.40
N LYS A 531 -13.58 -16.57 -29.90
CA LYS A 531 -12.38 -15.92 -29.38
C LYS A 531 -12.45 -15.77 -27.87
N VAL A 532 -11.33 -16.06 -27.22
CA VAL A 532 -11.14 -15.87 -25.78
C VAL A 532 -10.18 -14.72 -25.55
N SER A 533 -10.60 -13.72 -24.77
CA SER A 533 -9.77 -12.62 -24.30
C SER A 533 -9.75 -12.56 -22.78
N PHE A 534 -8.79 -11.83 -22.21
CA PHE A 534 -8.62 -11.73 -20.76
C PHE A 534 -8.75 -10.28 -20.30
N GLU A 535 -9.73 -10.00 -19.46
CA GLU A 535 -10.05 -8.66 -18.97
C GLU A 535 -9.90 -8.58 -17.43
N PHE A 536 -9.55 -7.42 -16.89
CA PHE A 536 -9.32 -7.21 -15.44
C PHE A 536 -10.46 -6.42 -14.78
N ASN A 537 -11.71 -6.71 -15.16
CA ASN A 537 -12.88 -5.92 -14.75
C ASN A 537 -13.26 -6.14 -13.27
N HIS A 538 -13.03 -7.34 -12.74
CA HIS A 538 -13.41 -7.71 -11.37
C HIS A 538 -12.26 -7.61 -10.37
N HIS A 539 -11.03 -7.84 -10.82
CA HIS A 539 -9.84 -7.83 -9.97
C HIS A 539 -8.63 -7.28 -10.75
N PRO A 540 -7.79 -6.41 -10.15
CA PRO A 540 -6.68 -5.77 -10.85
C PRO A 540 -5.56 -6.72 -11.26
N CYS A 541 -5.52 -7.95 -10.72
CA CYS A 541 -4.41 -8.89 -10.92
C CYS A 541 -4.83 -10.30 -11.33
N PHE A 542 -6.13 -10.63 -11.29
CA PHE A 542 -6.64 -11.94 -11.66
C PHE A 542 -7.62 -11.73 -12.80
N ALA A 543 -7.26 -12.22 -13.97
CA ALA A 543 -8.02 -11.98 -15.18
C ALA A 543 -9.32 -12.78 -15.21
N THR A 544 -10.32 -12.22 -15.88
CA THR A 544 -11.56 -12.87 -16.25
C THR A 544 -11.51 -13.22 -17.74
N ALA A 545 -11.69 -14.50 -18.06
CA ALA A 545 -11.82 -14.97 -19.43
C ALA A 545 -13.17 -14.53 -20.00
N VAL A 546 -13.12 -13.82 -21.13
CA VAL A 546 -14.29 -13.37 -21.87
C VAL A 546 -14.35 -14.12 -23.18
N VAL A 547 -15.45 -14.83 -23.40
CA VAL A 547 -15.67 -15.66 -24.58
C VAL A 547 -16.66 -14.94 -25.49
N LYS A 548 -16.24 -14.60 -26.72
CA LYS A 548 -17.07 -13.92 -27.72
C LYS A 548 -17.10 -14.77 -29.00
N ARG A 549 -18.28 -14.82 -29.65
CA ARG A 549 -18.37 -15.28 -31.04
C ARG A 549 -18.08 -14.09 -31.95
N CYS A 550 -17.16 -14.27 -32.89
CA CYS A 550 -16.84 -13.29 -33.92
C CYS A 550 -17.78 -13.36 -35.12
#